data_AF-A0A821M2U0-F1
#
_entry.id   AF-A0A821M2U0-F1
#
_cell.length_a   1.000
_cell.length_b   1.000
_cell.length_c   1.000
_cell.angle_alpha   90.00
_cell.angle_beta   90.00
_cell.angle_gamma   90.00
#
_symmetry.space_group_name_H-M   'P 1'
#
loop_
_entity.id
_entity.type
_entity.pdbx_description
1 polymer ?
#
loop_
_entity_poly.entity_id
_entity_poly.type
_entity_poly.pdbx_seq_one_letter_code
_entity_poly.pdbx_strand_id
1 'polypeptide(L)'
;KNEIIRALDLEEHEIKDTIINDLLENGRQSLHKYEEEFAPDVYTAAINENDGKLMKSLKKYFEQQWKIKYGSSNQWLISFLEEYKDAVNYDSVLKRTAEYGNKYLKDCPILSIVLQLLFAGIDDKFFDETNVFNDLWCAITNNGLKSIEKFSDNKKRSILLQALREYYRPKLFELLEKSKITDRDNLYELALDNVAEYGWFQGLQAVEKRIIKKYFKILLENISVSSDASRKQ
;
A
#
# COMPACT_ATOMS: atom_id res chain seq x y z
N LYS A 1 -14.19 -3.67 -15.18
CA LYS A 1 -13.84 -2.94 -16.44
C LYS A 1 -15.09 -2.55 -17.23
N ASN A 2 -15.95 -3.48 -17.68
CA ASN A 2 -17.13 -3.15 -18.52
C ASN A 2 -18.13 -2.15 -17.89
N GLU A 3 -18.37 -2.22 -16.58
CA GLU A 3 -19.25 -1.25 -15.91
C GLU A 3 -18.67 0.19 -15.93
N ILE A 4 -17.34 0.33 -15.86
CA ILE A 4 -16.64 1.62 -15.93
C ILE A 4 -16.77 2.19 -17.35
N ILE A 5 -16.53 1.35 -18.37
CA ILE A 5 -16.70 1.74 -19.79
C ILE A 5 -18.11 2.25 -20.04
N ARG A 6 -19.13 1.55 -19.54
CA ARG A 6 -20.54 1.97 -19.66
C ARG A 6 -20.85 3.24 -18.86
N ALA A 7 -20.22 3.44 -17.70
CA ALA A 7 -20.43 4.64 -16.89
C ALA A 7 -19.86 5.91 -17.54
N LEU A 8 -18.86 5.75 -18.41
CA LEU A 8 -18.19 6.82 -19.15
C LEU A 8 -18.67 6.97 -20.59
N ASP A 9 -19.64 6.16 -21.01
CA ASP A 9 -20.16 6.11 -22.39
C ASP A 9 -19.05 6.06 -23.46
N LEU A 10 -17.98 5.31 -23.20
CA LEU A 10 -16.83 5.23 -24.10
C LEU A 10 -17.15 4.34 -25.31
N GLU A 11 -17.21 4.94 -26.48
CA GLU A 11 -17.28 4.26 -27.77
C GLU A 11 -16.01 3.42 -28.03
N GLU A 12 -16.07 2.46 -28.97
CA GLU A 12 -14.88 1.69 -29.37
C GLU A 12 -13.93 2.54 -30.23
N HIS A 13 -13.21 3.43 -29.54
CA HIS A 13 -12.16 4.29 -30.08
C HIS A 13 -10.78 3.90 -29.56
N GLU A 14 -9.72 4.26 -30.31
CA GLU A 14 -8.32 3.94 -29.96
C GLU A 14 -7.91 4.47 -28.56
N ILE A 15 -8.51 5.58 -28.09
CA ILE A 15 -8.15 6.19 -26.81
C ILE A 15 -8.84 5.55 -25.60
N LYS A 16 -9.87 4.72 -25.81
CA LYS A 16 -10.65 4.08 -24.72
C LYS A 16 -9.77 3.30 -23.76
N ASP A 17 -8.88 2.46 -24.27
CA ASP A 17 -8.01 1.66 -23.40
C ASP A 17 -7.00 2.55 -22.66
N THR A 18 -6.53 3.64 -23.27
CA THR A 18 -5.66 4.62 -22.61
C THR A 18 -6.37 5.29 -21.44
N ILE A 19 -7.58 5.80 -21.64
CA ILE A 19 -8.41 6.41 -20.58
C ILE A 19 -8.64 5.42 -19.45
N ILE A 20 -9.04 4.18 -19.78
CA ILE A 20 -9.33 3.17 -18.75
C ILE A 20 -8.06 2.79 -18.00
N ASN A 21 -6.92 2.60 -18.67
CA ASN A 21 -5.68 2.25 -17.99
C ASN A 21 -5.23 3.38 -17.05
N ASP A 22 -5.28 4.63 -17.50
CA ASP A 22 -4.92 5.79 -16.67
C ASP A 22 -5.88 5.94 -15.47
N LEU A 23 -7.17 5.73 -15.69
CA LEU A 23 -8.20 5.75 -14.64
C LEU A 23 -7.99 4.66 -13.58
N LEU A 24 -7.58 3.45 -14.00
CA LEU A 24 -7.31 2.35 -13.08
C LEU A 24 -5.98 2.52 -12.34
N GLU A 25 -5.03 3.26 -12.91
CA GLU A 25 -3.75 3.56 -12.28
C GLU A 25 -3.82 4.78 -11.35
N ASN A 26 -4.48 5.84 -11.78
CA ASN A 26 -4.44 7.17 -11.16
C ASN A 26 -5.80 7.66 -10.63
N GLY A 27 -6.83 6.82 -10.73
CA GLY A 27 -8.17 7.09 -10.20
C GLY A 27 -8.94 8.10 -11.03
N ARG A 28 -10.14 8.44 -10.55
CA ARG A 28 -11.07 9.36 -11.20
C ARG A 28 -10.42 10.69 -11.59
N GLN A 29 -9.51 11.20 -10.77
CA GLN A 29 -8.79 12.45 -11.04
C GLN A 29 -8.01 12.45 -12.36
N SER A 30 -7.66 11.28 -12.88
CA SER A 30 -6.98 11.17 -14.18
C SER A 30 -7.86 11.61 -15.36
N LEU A 31 -9.19 11.62 -15.19
CA LEU A 31 -10.12 12.00 -16.25
C LEU A 31 -10.01 13.47 -16.66
N HIS A 32 -9.46 14.34 -15.80
CA HIS A 32 -9.17 15.72 -16.16
C HIS A 32 -8.24 15.86 -17.39
N LYS A 33 -7.43 14.84 -17.69
CA LYS A 33 -6.56 14.83 -18.89
C LYS A 33 -7.33 14.59 -20.19
N TYR A 34 -8.56 14.10 -20.09
CA TYR A 34 -9.34 13.60 -21.22
C TYR A 34 -10.70 14.30 -21.31
N GLU A 35 -10.85 15.50 -20.74
CA GLU A 35 -12.12 16.23 -20.70
C GLU A 35 -12.75 16.39 -22.10
N GLU A 36 -11.93 16.69 -23.11
CA GLU A 36 -12.37 16.88 -24.50
C GLU A 36 -12.83 15.58 -25.19
N GLU A 37 -12.52 14.42 -24.60
CA GLU A 37 -12.86 13.10 -25.15
C GLU A 37 -14.25 12.61 -24.71
N PHE A 38 -14.95 13.38 -23.88
CA PHE A 38 -16.26 13.03 -23.34
C PHE A 38 -17.34 14.02 -23.77
N ALA A 39 -18.59 13.54 -23.86
CA ALA A 39 -19.73 14.44 -23.87
C ALA A 39 -19.75 15.27 -22.56
N PRO A 40 -20.04 16.58 -22.60
CA PRO A 40 -19.92 17.46 -21.43
C PRO A 40 -20.74 17.02 -20.21
N ASP A 41 -21.92 16.46 -20.43
CA ASP A 41 -22.80 15.92 -19.40
C ASP A 41 -22.24 14.64 -18.77
N VAL A 42 -21.67 13.74 -19.58
CA VAL A 42 -21.00 12.53 -19.12
C VAL A 42 -19.78 12.86 -18.26
N TYR A 43 -18.93 13.78 -18.71
CA TYR A 43 -17.76 14.23 -17.94
C TYR A 43 -18.18 14.89 -16.61
N THR A 44 -19.15 15.79 -16.67
CA THR A 44 -19.66 16.49 -15.48
C THR A 44 -20.19 15.48 -14.44
N ALA A 45 -20.97 14.49 -14.87
CA ALA A 45 -21.47 13.44 -14.00
C ALA A 45 -20.33 12.56 -13.45
N ALA A 46 -19.34 12.23 -14.29
CA ALA A 46 -18.19 11.43 -13.89
C ALA A 46 -17.39 12.11 -12.76
N ILE A 47 -17.04 13.38 -12.92
CA ILE A 47 -16.18 14.14 -11.98
C ILE A 47 -16.93 14.60 -10.73
N ASN A 48 -18.17 15.11 -10.85
CA ASN A 48 -18.82 15.80 -9.73
C ASN A 48 -19.67 14.87 -8.84
N GLU A 49 -20.07 13.69 -9.30
CA GLU A 49 -20.94 12.80 -8.52
C GLU A 49 -20.15 11.76 -7.71
N ASN A 50 -19.89 12.05 -6.44
CA ASN A 50 -19.20 11.14 -5.53
C ASN A 50 -19.91 9.78 -5.35
N ASP A 51 -21.24 9.74 -5.49
CA ASP A 51 -22.07 8.53 -5.44
C ASP A 51 -22.61 8.12 -6.82
N GLY A 52 -22.02 8.70 -7.87
CA GLY A 52 -22.36 8.43 -9.26
C GLY A 52 -21.99 7.02 -9.71
N LYS A 53 -22.42 6.67 -10.93
CA LYS A 53 -22.18 5.33 -11.52
C LYS A 53 -20.69 5.00 -11.59
N LEU A 54 -19.87 5.95 -12.01
CA LEU A 54 -18.42 5.77 -12.14
C LEU A 54 -17.77 5.40 -10.80
N MET A 55 -18.02 6.20 -9.75
CA MET A 55 -17.43 5.95 -8.43
C MET A 55 -17.86 4.61 -7.85
N LYS A 56 -19.13 4.23 -7.99
CA LYS A 56 -19.62 2.90 -7.59
C LYS A 56 -18.88 1.78 -8.32
N SER A 57 -18.71 1.91 -9.64
CA SER A 57 -18.00 0.92 -10.45
C SER A 57 -16.50 0.85 -10.15
N LEU A 58 -15.85 1.98 -9.87
CA LEU A 58 -14.44 2.01 -9.47
C LEU A 58 -14.22 1.38 -8.10
N LYS A 59 -15.03 1.73 -7.08
CA LYS A 59 -14.96 1.11 -5.75
C LYS A 59 -15.08 -0.41 -5.84
N LYS A 60 -16.10 -0.89 -6.57
CA LYS A 60 -16.32 -2.32 -6.83
C LYS A 60 -15.12 -2.96 -7.54
N TYR A 61 -14.55 -2.28 -8.53
CA TYR A 61 -13.38 -2.77 -9.25
C TYR A 61 -12.17 -2.94 -8.32
N PHE A 62 -11.81 -1.93 -7.54
CA PHE A 62 -10.66 -1.99 -6.64
C PHE A 62 -10.83 -3.04 -5.54
N GLU A 63 -12.02 -3.14 -4.96
CA GLU A 63 -12.34 -4.20 -3.99
C GLU A 63 -12.11 -5.60 -4.59
N GLN A 64 -12.61 -5.83 -5.81
CA GLN A 64 -12.40 -7.09 -6.53
C GLN A 64 -10.93 -7.33 -6.85
N GLN A 65 -10.18 -6.29 -7.25
CA GLN A 65 -8.75 -6.42 -7.53
C GLN A 65 -7.96 -6.79 -6.28
N TRP A 66 -8.28 -6.24 -5.11
CA TRP A 66 -7.64 -6.65 -3.87
C TRP A 66 -7.87 -8.14 -3.59
N LYS A 67 -9.11 -8.62 -3.77
CA LYS A 67 -9.44 -10.04 -3.61
C LYS A 67 -8.69 -10.94 -4.59
N ILE A 68 -8.63 -10.56 -5.86
CA ILE A 68 -7.93 -11.34 -6.90
C ILE A 68 -6.42 -11.36 -6.65
N LYS A 69 -5.83 -10.19 -6.38
CA LYS A 69 -4.38 -10.03 -6.23
C LYS A 69 -3.84 -10.67 -4.96
N TYR A 70 -4.60 -10.62 -3.87
CA TYR A 70 -4.14 -11.03 -2.54
C TYR A 70 -4.80 -12.32 -2.03
N GLY A 71 -5.86 -12.81 -2.66
CA GLY A 71 -6.62 -13.96 -2.16
C GLY A 71 -5.84 -15.28 -2.11
N SER A 72 -4.84 -15.47 -2.98
CA SER A 72 -4.01 -16.68 -2.98
C SER A 72 -2.79 -16.60 -2.08
N SER A 73 -2.18 -15.41 -1.93
CA SER A 73 -0.90 -15.21 -1.23
C SER A 73 -1.05 -14.61 0.17
N ASN A 74 -2.15 -13.90 0.44
CA ASN A 74 -2.35 -13.06 1.61
C ASN A 74 -3.77 -13.23 2.15
N GLN A 75 -4.17 -14.46 2.47
CA GLN A 75 -5.51 -14.77 2.99
C GLN A 75 -5.84 -13.97 4.26
N TRP A 76 -4.84 -13.69 5.10
CA TRP A 76 -5.00 -12.86 6.29
C TRP A 76 -5.53 -11.45 5.95
N LEU A 77 -5.07 -10.86 4.84
CA LEU A 77 -5.51 -9.53 4.40
C LEU A 77 -6.98 -9.60 3.97
N ILE A 78 -7.38 -10.65 3.25
CA ILE A 78 -8.78 -10.81 2.84
C ILE A 78 -9.69 -10.96 4.05
N SER A 79 -9.32 -11.77 5.03
CA SER A 79 -10.06 -11.89 6.29
C SER A 79 -10.16 -10.55 7.01
N PHE A 80 -9.05 -9.81 7.10
CA PHE A 80 -9.02 -8.47 7.68
C PHE A 80 -9.94 -7.48 6.94
N LEU A 81 -9.96 -7.51 5.61
CA LEU A 81 -10.83 -6.63 4.81
C LEU A 81 -12.32 -6.98 5.02
N GLU A 82 -12.68 -8.25 5.09
CA GLU A 82 -14.07 -8.66 5.36
C GLU A 82 -14.51 -8.29 6.78
N GLU A 83 -13.62 -8.36 7.79
CA GLU A 83 -13.92 -7.87 9.15
C GLU A 83 -14.22 -6.37 9.20
N TYR A 84 -13.61 -5.58 8.31
CA TYR A 84 -13.78 -4.13 8.25
C TYR A 84 -14.84 -3.67 7.27
N LYS A 85 -15.50 -4.58 6.54
CA LYS A 85 -16.39 -4.24 5.42
C LYS A 85 -17.53 -3.30 5.79
N ASP A 86 -18.07 -3.46 7.00
CA ASP A 86 -19.17 -2.63 7.54
C ASP A 86 -18.64 -1.41 8.33
N ALA A 87 -17.33 -1.24 8.46
CA ALA A 87 -16.74 -0.09 9.12
C ALA A 87 -16.82 1.15 8.21
N VAL A 88 -17.15 2.31 8.81
CA VAL A 88 -17.21 3.61 8.10
C VAL A 88 -15.90 3.94 7.36
N ASN A 89 -14.77 3.51 7.91
CA ASN A 89 -13.46 3.72 7.30
C ASN A 89 -13.28 2.92 6.01
N TYR A 90 -13.96 1.78 5.82
CA TYR A 90 -13.75 0.92 4.66
C TYR A 90 -14.25 1.54 3.36
N ASP A 91 -15.48 2.07 3.34
CA ASP A 91 -15.98 2.80 2.16
C ASP A 91 -15.13 4.05 1.89
N SER A 92 -14.62 4.70 2.94
CA SER A 92 -13.72 5.85 2.80
C SER A 92 -12.41 5.47 2.10
N VAL A 93 -11.80 4.33 2.45
CA VAL A 93 -10.58 3.82 1.77
C VAL A 93 -10.87 3.46 0.31
N LEU A 94 -12.00 2.79 0.04
CA LEU A 94 -12.40 2.47 -1.34
C LEU A 94 -12.66 3.73 -2.16
N LYS A 95 -13.36 4.73 -1.58
CA LYS A 95 -13.63 6.01 -2.23
C LYS A 95 -12.33 6.72 -2.60
N ARG A 96 -11.37 6.80 -1.67
CA ARG A 96 -10.05 7.39 -1.95
C ARG A 96 -9.27 6.62 -3.01
N THR A 97 -9.29 5.29 -2.95
CA THR A 97 -8.64 4.46 -3.97
C THR A 97 -9.31 4.66 -5.33
N ALA A 98 -10.63 4.81 -5.39
CA ALA A 98 -11.34 5.15 -6.61
C ALA A 98 -10.99 6.56 -7.12
N GLU A 99 -10.82 7.52 -6.22
CA GLU A 99 -10.51 8.91 -6.55
C GLU A 99 -9.10 9.11 -7.12
N TYR A 100 -8.11 8.49 -6.47
CA TYR A 100 -6.69 8.73 -6.72
C TYR A 100 -5.94 7.50 -7.22
N GLY A 101 -6.65 6.39 -7.42
CA GLY A 101 -6.09 5.14 -7.93
C GLY A 101 -5.05 4.57 -6.98
N ASN A 102 -3.96 4.11 -7.58
CA ASN A 102 -2.81 3.56 -6.86
C ASN A 102 -1.80 4.62 -6.45
N LYS A 103 -2.04 5.92 -6.68
CA LYS A 103 -1.10 7.00 -6.33
C LYS A 103 -0.59 6.89 -4.88
N TYR A 104 -1.46 6.57 -3.94
CA TYR A 104 -1.14 6.41 -2.51
C TYR A 104 -0.87 4.95 -2.08
N LEU A 105 -0.90 4.01 -3.03
CA LEU A 105 -0.71 2.58 -2.80
C LEU A 105 0.57 2.03 -3.47
N LYS A 106 1.16 2.75 -4.43
CA LYS A 106 2.05 2.22 -5.48
C LYS A 106 3.20 1.33 -4.98
N ASP A 107 3.89 1.71 -3.91
CA ASP A 107 5.05 0.95 -3.43
C ASP A 107 4.71 -0.09 -2.35
N CYS A 108 3.50 -0.02 -1.79
CA CYS A 108 3.15 -0.77 -0.59
C CYS A 108 1.64 -0.95 -0.35
N PRO A 109 0.87 -1.50 -1.30
CA PRO A 109 -0.58 -1.41 -1.23
C PRO A 109 -1.18 -2.03 0.04
N ILE A 110 -0.63 -3.17 0.49
CA ILE A 110 -1.10 -3.88 1.70
C ILE A 110 -0.96 -2.98 2.93
N LEU A 111 0.23 -2.42 3.14
CA LEU A 111 0.49 -1.57 4.31
C LEU A 111 -0.29 -0.26 4.23
N SER A 112 -0.40 0.36 3.05
CA SER A 112 -1.23 1.56 2.87
C SER A 112 -2.71 1.32 3.18
N ILE A 113 -3.28 0.20 2.74
CA ILE A 113 -4.67 -0.15 3.04
C ILE A 113 -4.87 -0.39 4.54
N VAL A 114 -3.96 -1.17 5.16
CA VAL A 114 -4.00 -1.48 6.60
C VAL A 114 -3.90 -0.20 7.44
N LEU A 115 -2.98 0.69 7.13
CA LEU A 115 -2.84 1.96 7.85
C LEU A 115 -4.12 2.79 7.74
N GLN A 116 -4.69 2.94 6.54
CA GLN A 116 -5.91 3.72 6.38
C GLN A 116 -7.13 3.12 7.11
N LEU A 117 -7.21 1.80 7.25
CA LEU A 117 -8.30 1.14 7.97
C LEU A 117 -8.13 1.22 9.49
N LEU A 118 -6.90 1.08 9.99
CA LEU A 118 -6.61 1.03 11.42
C LEU A 118 -6.62 2.40 12.10
N PHE A 119 -6.29 3.45 11.37
CA PHE A 119 -6.22 4.83 11.86
C PHE A 119 -7.43 5.63 11.37
N ALA A 120 -8.45 5.73 12.24
CA ALA A 120 -9.64 6.54 11.97
C ALA A 120 -9.29 8.03 11.88
N GLY A 121 -10.02 8.77 11.04
CA GLY A 121 -9.86 10.23 10.90
C GLY A 121 -8.78 10.67 9.93
N ILE A 122 -8.16 9.76 9.17
CA ILE A 122 -7.45 10.15 7.95
C ILE A 122 -8.53 10.54 6.94
N ASP A 123 -8.71 11.83 6.70
CA ASP A 123 -9.57 12.37 5.63
C ASP A 123 -8.72 12.97 4.49
N ASP A 124 -9.38 13.45 3.44
CA ASP A 124 -8.69 14.00 2.27
C ASP A 124 -7.85 15.26 2.62
N LYS A 125 -8.27 16.05 3.61
CA LYS A 125 -7.46 17.18 4.10
C LYS A 125 -6.21 16.71 4.82
N PHE A 126 -6.27 15.63 5.60
CA PHE A 126 -5.09 15.05 6.24
C PHE A 126 -4.05 14.54 5.23
N PHE A 127 -4.45 14.13 4.02
CA PHE A 127 -3.52 13.77 2.94
C PHE A 127 -2.83 14.99 2.32
N ASP A 128 -3.54 16.12 2.20
CA ASP A 128 -3.02 17.33 1.55
C ASP A 128 -2.30 18.28 2.52
N GLU A 129 -2.71 18.33 3.78
CA GLU A 129 -2.22 19.30 4.78
C GLU A 129 -1.15 18.72 5.73
N THR A 130 -0.99 17.39 5.80
CA THR A 130 -0.05 16.80 6.76
C THR A 130 0.73 15.60 6.23
N ASN A 131 2.05 15.71 6.38
CA ASN A 131 2.98 14.59 6.34
C ASN A 131 2.65 13.47 7.36
N VAL A 132 1.58 13.51 8.14
CA VAL A 132 1.28 12.53 9.19
C VAL A 132 1.22 11.10 8.66
N PHE A 133 0.65 10.85 7.47
CA PHE A 133 0.71 9.51 6.87
C PHE A 133 2.14 9.14 6.50
N ASN A 134 2.90 10.07 5.89
CA ASN A 134 4.31 9.86 5.54
C ASN A 134 5.21 9.73 6.77
N ASP A 135 4.91 10.42 7.86
CA ASP A 135 5.64 10.47 9.12
C ASP A 135 5.33 9.22 9.93
N LEU A 136 4.06 8.80 9.97
CA LEU A 136 3.65 7.54 10.54
C LEU A 136 4.28 6.41 9.74
N TRP A 137 4.13 6.40 8.42
CA TRP A 137 4.80 5.49 7.52
C TRP A 137 6.32 5.43 7.79
N CYS A 138 7.01 6.59 7.81
CA CYS A 138 8.43 6.69 8.06
C CYS A 138 8.81 6.22 9.47
N ALA A 139 8.01 6.52 10.49
CA ALA A 139 8.26 6.11 11.86
C ALA A 139 8.13 4.60 11.99
N ILE A 140 7.08 4.02 11.41
CA ILE A 140 6.82 2.57 11.46
C ILE A 140 7.88 1.80 10.69
N THR A 141 8.26 2.31 9.52
CA THR A 141 9.25 1.62 8.68
C THR A 141 10.66 1.72 9.28
N ASN A 142 11.08 2.91 9.73
CA ASN A 142 12.44 3.09 10.23
C ASN A 142 12.63 2.63 11.68
N ASN A 143 11.62 2.81 12.54
CA ASN A 143 11.68 2.52 13.97
C ASN A 143 10.79 1.34 14.41
N GLY A 144 10.09 0.71 13.46
CA GLY A 144 9.30 -0.50 13.70
C GLY A 144 7.94 -0.25 14.33
N LEU A 145 7.18 -1.34 14.49
CA LEU A 145 5.91 -1.35 15.21
C LEU A 145 6.04 -0.83 16.66
N LYS A 146 7.19 -1.00 17.31
CA LYS A 146 7.45 -0.46 18.66
C LYS A 146 7.26 1.05 18.75
N SER A 147 7.52 1.77 17.66
CA SER A 147 7.25 3.21 17.61
C SER A 147 5.75 3.56 17.73
N ILE A 148 4.87 2.62 17.40
CA ILE A 148 3.40 2.72 17.48
C ILE A 148 2.83 2.01 18.73
N GLU A 149 3.65 1.41 19.60
CA GLU A 149 3.12 0.62 20.73
C GLU A 149 2.24 1.44 21.69
N LYS A 150 2.34 2.77 21.65
CA LYS A 150 1.47 3.70 22.40
C LYS A 150 -0.03 3.56 22.10
N PHE A 151 -0.42 2.87 21.03
CA PHE A 151 -1.82 2.73 20.60
C PHE A 151 -2.58 1.51 21.21
N SER A 152 -2.00 0.81 22.19
CA SER A 152 -2.62 -0.16 23.13
C SER A 152 -3.31 -1.44 22.59
N ASP A 153 -3.68 -1.53 21.30
CA ASP A 153 -4.47 -2.66 20.77
C ASP A 153 -3.60 -3.79 20.17
N ASN A 154 -3.64 -4.97 20.78
CA ASN A 154 -2.89 -6.16 20.35
C ASN A 154 -3.34 -6.75 19.01
N LYS A 155 -4.62 -6.62 18.62
CA LYS A 155 -5.10 -7.12 17.32
C LYS A 155 -4.57 -6.25 16.19
N LYS A 156 -4.62 -4.93 16.35
CA LYS A 156 -4.06 -3.97 15.38
C LYS A 156 -2.55 -4.15 15.20
N ARG A 157 -1.84 -4.41 16.30
CA ARG A 157 -0.41 -4.73 16.28
C ARG A 157 -0.11 -5.95 15.41
N SER A 158 -0.86 -7.04 15.57
CA SER A 158 -0.66 -8.24 14.76
C SER A 158 -0.85 -7.98 13.26
N ILE A 159 -1.88 -7.21 12.89
CA ILE A 159 -2.17 -6.87 11.49
C ILE A 159 -1.08 -5.96 10.90
N LEU A 160 -0.63 -4.95 11.64
CA LEU A 160 0.46 -4.07 11.22
C LEU A 160 1.77 -4.83 11.04
N LEU A 161 2.08 -5.77 11.94
CA LEU A 161 3.26 -6.62 11.82
C LEU A 161 3.22 -7.43 10.52
N GLN A 162 2.08 -8.06 10.20
CA GLN A 162 1.93 -8.81 8.94
C GLN A 162 2.08 -7.91 7.71
N ALA A 163 1.48 -6.71 7.73
CA ALA A 163 1.61 -5.76 6.64
C ALA A 163 3.06 -5.28 6.44
N LEU A 164 3.80 -5.05 7.53
CA LEU A 164 5.22 -4.67 7.49
C LEU A 164 6.11 -5.80 6.98
N ARG A 165 5.82 -7.04 7.39
CA ARG A 165 6.51 -8.23 6.86
C ARG A 165 6.35 -8.29 5.35
N GLU A 166 5.15 -8.11 4.82
CA GLU A 166 4.93 -8.12 3.37
C GLU A 166 5.62 -6.95 2.65
N TYR A 167 5.67 -5.77 3.26
CA TYR A 167 6.42 -4.63 2.71
C TYR A 167 7.92 -4.92 2.60
N TYR A 168 8.51 -5.53 3.63
CA TYR A 168 9.96 -5.75 3.69
C TYR A 168 10.44 -7.02 3.01
N ARG A 169 9.59 -8.03 2.89
CA ARG A 169 9.93 -9.38 2.42
C ARG A 169 10.76 -9.37 1.12
N PRO A 170 10.34 -8.70 0.02
CA PRO A 170 11.09 -8.77 -1.23
C PRO A 170 12.51 -8.21 -1.10
N LYS A 171 12.64 -6.99 -0.54
CA LYS A 171 13.93 -6.30 -0.41
C LYS A 171 14.84 -6.99 0.59
N LEU A 172 14.30 -7.47 1.71
CA LEU A 172 15.09 -8.16 2.73
C LEU A 172 15.62 -9.48 2.18
N PHE A 173 14.79 -10.28 1.52
CA PHE A 173 15.19 -11.61 1.05
C PHE A 173 16.23 -11.49 -0.07
N GLU A 174 16.02 -10.58 -1.03
CA GLU A 174 17.02 -10.27 -2.06
C GLU A 174 18.36 -9.86 -1.43
N LEU A 175 18.33 -9.04 -0.39
CA LEU A 175 19.53 -8.57 0.29
C LEU A 175 20.24 -9.68 1.08
N LEU A 176 19.49 -10.55 1.76
CA LEU A 176 20.03 -11.72 2.46
C LEU A 176 20.71 -12.69 1.48
N GLU A 177 20.07 -12.94 0.33
CA GLU A 177 20.63 -13.76 -0.75
C GLU A 177 21.92 -13.17 -1.33
N LYS A 178 21.93 -11.86 -1.66
CA LYS A 178 23.13 -11.14 -2.14
C LYS A 178 24.27 -11.20 -1.14
N SER A 179 23.95 -11.21 0.15
CA SER A 179 24.92 -11.30 1.25
C SER A 179 25.39 -12.75 1.52
N LYS A 180 24.95 -13.71 0.70
CA LYS A 180 25.24 -15.15 0.83
C LYS A 180 24.80 -15.74 2.18
N ILE A 181 23.75 -15.16 2.77
CA ILE A 181 23.14 -15.69 3.99
C ILE A 181 22.19 -16.80 3.56
N THR A 182 22.50 -18.04 3.95
CA THR A 182 21.61 -19.17 3.69
C THR A 182 20.45 -19.14 4.68
N ASP A 183 19.22 -19.39 4.21
CA ASP A 183 18.08 -19.55 5.09
C ASP A 183 18.17 -20.89 5.85
N ARG A 184 18.76 -20.85 7.05
CA ARG A 184 18.83 -21.98 7.98
C ARG A 184 18.00 -21.63 9.20
N ASP A 185 17.25 -22.61 9.70
CA ASP A 185 16.41 -22.46 10.89
C ASP A 185 15.45 -21.26 10.82
N ASN A 186 14.88 -21.02 9.64
CA ASN A 186 13.90 -19.95 9.39
C ASN A 186 14.45 -18.53 9.67
N LEU A 187 15.75 -18.32 9.40
CA LEU A 187 16.44 -17.06 9.62
C LEU A 187 15.82 -15.92 8.82
N TYR A 188 15.32 -16.19 7.62
CA TYR A 188 14.71 -15.18 6.77
C TYR A 188 13.43 -14.60 7.41
N GLU A 189 12.54 -15.46 7.88
CA GLU A 189 11.33 -15.01 8.60
C GLU A 189 11.67 -14.36 9.93
N LEU A 190 12.67 -14.87 10.67
CA LEU A 190 13.11 -14.22 11.90
C LEU A 190 13.64 -12.81 11.62
N ALA A 191 14.44 -12.64 10.58
CA ALA A 191 14.94 -11.33 10.20
C ALA A 191 13.79 -10.39 9.83
N LEU A 192 12.79 -10.93 9.14
CA LEU A 192 11.59 -10.20 8.79
C LEU A 192 10.77 -9.78 10.01
N ASP A 193 10.59 -10.67 10.99
CA ASP A 193 9.92 -10.36 12.26
C ASP A 193 10.66 -9.26 13.02
N ASN A 194 12.00 -9.36 13.13
CA ASN A 194 12.80 -8.34 13.81
C ASN A 194 12.74 -6.98 13.09
N VAL A 195 12.81 -6.98 11.76
CA VAL A 195 12.69 -5.76 10.95
C VAL A 195 11.29 -5.14 11.09
N ALA A 196 10.24 -5.94 11.09
CA ALA A 196 8.87 -5.44 11.23
C ALA A 196 8.61 -4.92 12.66
N GLU A 197 9.13 -5.59 13.68
CA GLU A 197 8.93 -5.21 15.09
C GLU A 197 9.76 -3.98 15.49
N TYR A 198 11.06 -3.96 15.17
CA TYR A 198 12.02 -2.96 15.64
C TYR A 198 12.41 -1.92 14.56
N GLY A 199 11.94 -2.09 13.33
CA GLY A 199 12.30 -1.24 12.21
C GLY A 199 13.57 -1.72 11.52
N TRP A 200 13.84 -1.17 10.35
CA TRP A 200 14.85 -1.71 9.44
C TRP A 200 16.24 -1.89 10.07
N PHE A 201 16.83 -0.82 10.62
CA PHE A 201 18.20 -0.88 11.16
C PHE A 201 18.31 -1.64 12.48
N GLN A 202 17.43 -1.36 13.43
CA GLN A 202 17.46 -2.02 14.74
C GLN A 202 17.10 -3.50 14.63
N GLY A 203 16.14 -3.83 13.76
CA GLY A 203 15.77 -5.21 13.48
C GLY A 203 16.94 -6.02 12.95
N LEU A 204 17.71 -5.47 12.01
CA LEU A 204 18.90 -6.17 11.52
C LEU A 204 19.98 -6.34 12.60
N GLN A 205 20.21 -5.34 13.45
CA GLN A 205 21.10 -5.50 14.60
C GLN A 205 20.65 -6.62 15.54
N ALA A 206 19.35 -6.80 15.74
CA ALA A 206 18.83 -7.90 16.55
C ALA A 206 19.14 -9.29 15.95
N VAL A 207 19.27 -9.39 14.63
CA VAL A 207 19.58 -10.65 13.91
C VAL A 207 21.07 -11.01 13.94
N GLU A 208 21.96 -10.07 14.27
CA GLU A 208 23.43 -10.24 14.23
C GLU A 208 23.91 -11.54 14.88
N LYS A 209 23.32 -11.91 16.03
CA LYS A 209 23.74 -13.09 16.81
C LYS A 209 23.61 -14.42 16.06
N ARG A 210 22.80 -14.49 15.01
CA ARG A 210 22.55 -15.70 14.22
C ARG A 210 23.24 -15.70 12.86
N ILE A 211 23.92 -14.61 12.51
CA ILE A 211 24.62 -14.43 11.25
C ILE A 211 26.13 -14.39 11.52
N ILE A 212 26.91 -14.97 10.60
CA ILE A 212 28.37 -14.84 10.66
C ILE A 212 28.74 -13.36 10.52
N LYS A 213 29.52 -12.84 11.48
CA LYS A 213 29.92 -11.41 11.56
C LYS A 213 30.38 -10.81 10.22
N LYS A 214 31.15 -11.57 9.43
CA LYS A 214 31.62 -11.15 8.10
C LYS A 214 30.45 -10.81 7.16
N TYR A 215 29.44 -11.68 7.08
CA TYR A 215 28.29 -11.47 6.20
C TYR A 215 27.37 -10.38 6.74
N PHE A 216 27.22 -10.26 8.05
CA PHE A 216 26.45 -9.17 8.67
C PHE A 216 27.08 -7.80 8.39
N LYS A 217 28.40 -7.68 8.41
CA LYS A 217 29.09 -6.44 8.04
C LYS A 217 28.79 -6.03 6.58
N ILE A 218 28.87 -6.98 5.65
CA ILE A 218 28.54 -6.75 4.23
C ILE A 218 27.06 -6.31 4.09
N LEU A 219 26.17 -6.95 4.84
CA LEU A 219 24.75 -6.61 4.87
C LEU A 219 24.52 -5.14 5.26
N LEU A 220 25.16 -4.69 6.35
CA LEU A 220 25.04 -3.31 6.82
C LEU A 220 25.61 -2.28 5.82
N GLU A 221 26.72 -2.60 5.16
CA GLU A 221 27.32 -1.74 4.13
C GLU A 221 26.39 -1.56 2.91
N ASN A 222 25.67 -2.60 2.51
CA ASN A 222 24.70 -2.50 1.40
C ASN A 222 23.49 -1.61 1.74
N ILE A 223 23.12 -1.54 3.02
CA ILE A 223 21.97 -0.76 3.47
C ILE A 223 22.32 0.72 3.58
N SER A 224 23.49 1.06 4.12
CA SER A 224 23.91 2.46 4.26
C SER A 224 23.97 3.18 2.91
N VAL A 225 24.41 2.49 1.85
CA VAL A 225 24.39 3.02 0.48
C VAL A 225 22.96 3.28 -0.03
N SER A 226 22.00 2.42 0.33
CA SER A 226 20.60 2.54 -0.09
C SER A 226 19.83 3.63 0.67
N SER A 227 20.15 3.85 1.96
CA SER A 227 19.51 4.89 2.78
C SER A 227 19.92 6.31 2.38
N ASP A 228 21.13 6.49 1.86
CA ASP A 228 21.61 7.81 1.41
C ASP A 228 21.03 8.21 0.04
N ALA A 229 20.73 7.23 -0.82
CA ALA A 229 20.04 7.48 -2.10
C ALA A 229 18.55 7.85 -1.90
N SER A 230 17.89 7.27 -0.89
CA SER A 230 16.47 7.50 -0.60
C SER A 230 16.18 8.85 0.09
N ARG A 231 17.21 9.60 0.49
CA ARG A 231 17.11 10.92 1.13
C ARG A 231 17.37 12.10 0.17
N LYS A 232 17.63 11.83 -1.11
CA LYS A 232 17.96 12.85 -2.14
C LYS A 232 16.97 12.92 -3.31
N GLN A 233 15.80 12.30 -3.18
CA GLN A 233 14.65 12.47 -4.09
C GLN A 233 13.52 13.15 -3.33
#